data_AF-U9U7H0-F1
#
_entry.id   AF-U9U7H0-F1
#
_cell.length_a   1.000
_cell.length_b   1.000
_cell.length_c   1.000
_cell.angle_alpha   90.00
_cell.angle_beta   90.00
_cell.angle_gamma   90.00
#
_symmetry.space_group_name_H-M   'P 1'
#
loop_
_entity.id
_entity.type
_entity.pdbx_description
1 polymer ?
#
loop_
_entity_poly.entity_id
_entity_poly.type
_entity_poly.pdbx_seq_one_letter_code
_entity_poly.pdbx_strand_id
1 'polypeptide(L)'
;MFIPHKYRNIIPKDPIYDEKSSFIVPGSWEWFTFMYKMEIQMAIKVAEERHLRLIQEEQIAREEHKARAQKLARDEAGYYGTTPHYLDKRRKLTDDSTTLNKIYHDSMSRYRKRLLYNQDSLTKEHRKLKAEMKEFFL
;
A
#
# COMPACT_ATOMS: atom_id res chain seq x y z
N MET A 1 -47.00 18.13 36.48
CA MET A 1 -46.96 17.86 35.02
C MET A 1 -45.84 16.87 34.74
N PHE A 2 -46.14 15.71 34.15
CA PHE A 2 -45.13 14.70 33.84
C PHE A 2 -44.56 14.91 32.44
N ILE A 3 -43.25 15.11 32.35
CA ILE A 3 -42.52 15.14 31.07
C ILE A 3 -41.57 13.94 31.02
N PRO A 4 -41.71 13.05 30.02
CA PRO A 4 -40.80 11.93 29.79
C PRO A 4 -39.33 12.37 29.76
N HIS A 5 -38.46 11.57 30.34
CA HIS A 5 -37.03 11.91 30.45
C HIS A 5 -36.38 12.18 29.09
N LYS A 6 -36.78 11.43 28.06
CA LYS A 6 -36.25 11.56 26.69
C LYS A 6 -36.42 12.96 26.07
N TYR A 7 -37.43 13.71 26.48
CA TYR A 7 -37.69 15.04 25.92
C TYR A 7 -36.98 16.17 26.68
N ARG A 8 -36.47 15.92 27.91
CA ARG A 8 -35.91 16.97 28.78
C ARG A 8 -34.73 17.71 28.17
N ASN A 9 -33.91 17.02 27.39
CA ASN A 9 -32.71 17.59 26.77
C ASN A 9 -33.01 18.37 25.49
N ILE A 10 -34.22 18.25 24.96
CA ILE A 10 -34.62 18.88 23.70
C ILE A 10 -35.75 19.89 23.91
N ILE A 11 -36.21 20.15 25.14
CA ILE A 11 -37.26 21.16 25.39
C ILE A 11 -36.79 22.52 24.86
N PRO A 12 -37.56 23.14 23.95
CA PRO A 12 -37.24 24.49 23.47
C PRO A 12 -37.19 25.48 24.64
N LYS A 13 -36.20 26.38 24.60
CA LYS A 13 -36.09 27.47 25.59
C LYS A 13 -37.19 28.52 25.40
N ASP A 14 -37.65 28.67 24.17
CA ASP A 14 -38.69 29.61 23.78
C ASP A 14 -40.07 28.91 23.72
N PRO A 15 -41.17 29.63 23.98
CA PRO A 15 -42.51 29.10 23.84
C PRO A 15 -42.79 28.64 22.40
N ILE A 16 -43.47 27.50 22.29
CA ILE A 16 -43.81 26.88 21.00
C ILE A 16 -45.19 27.38 20.60
N TYR A 17 -45.34 27.77 19.33
CA TYR A 17 -46.60 28.21 18.76
C TYR A 17 -47.01 27.31 17.60
N ASP A 18 -48.31 27.12 17.43
CA ASP A 18 -48.89 26.48 16.25
C ASP A 18 -48.87 27.44 15.05
N GLU A 19 -49.20 26.95 13.86
CA GLU A 19 -49.30 27.72 12.61
C GLU A 19 -50.24 28.94 12.74
N LYS A 20 -51.24 28.86 13.63
CA LYS A 20 -52.17 29.95 13.95
C LYS A 20 -51.64 30.93 15.01
N SER A 21 -50.35 30.84 15.36
CA SER A 21 -49.71 31.60 16.44
C SER A 21 -50.31 31.36 17.84
N SER A 22 -51.02 30.24 18.03
CA SER A 22 -51.55 29.83 19.34
C SER A 22 -50.46 29.14 20.16
N PHE A 23 -50.34 29.49 21.44
CA PHE A 23 -49.37 28.86 22.35
C PHE A 23 -49.69 27.36 22.54
N ILE A 24 -48.71 26.50 22.28
CA ILE A 24 -48.81 25.06 22.49
C ILE A 24 -48.48 24.75 23.95
N VAL A 25 -49.49 24.34 24.71
CA VAL A 25 -49.36 24.07 26.15
C VAL A 25 -48.45 22.85 26.38
N PRO A 26 -47.38 22.99 27.18
CA PRO A 26 -46.55 21.86 27.57
C PRO A 26 -47.36 20.71 28.15
N GLY A 27 -47.12 19.49 27.66
CA GLY A 27 -47.84 18.29 28.08
C GLY A 27 -49.17 18.04 27.36
N SER A 28 -49.59 18.91 26.45
CA SER A 28 -50.71 18.62 25.53
C SER A 28 -50.31 17.59 24.46
N TRP A 29 -51.30 17.05 23.74
CA TRP A 29 -51.03 16.14 22.64
C TRP A 29 -50.29 16.82 21.48
N GLU A 30 -50.62 18.08 21.18
CA GLU A 30 -49.91 18.88 20.17
C GLU A 30 -48.44 19.08 20.57
N TRP A 31 -48.19 19.33 21.86
CA TRP A 31 -46.82 19.47 22.38
C TRP A 31 -46.01 18.19 22.15
N PHE A 32 -46.56 17.02 22.51
CA PHE A 32 -45.86 15.75 22.28
C PHE A 32 -45.63 15.45 20.80
N THR A 33 -46.57 15.83 19.94
CA THR A 33 -46.44 15.66 18.48
C THR A 33 -45.31 16.52 17.93
N PHE A 34 -45.22 17.78 18.38
CA PHE A 34 -44.11 18.67 18.03
C PHE A 34 -42.77 18.11 18.50
N MET A 35 -42.68 17.70 19.78
CA MET A 35 -41.46 17.15 20.36
C MET A 35 -40.99 15.88 19.64
N TYR A 36 -41.92 15.00 19.24
CA TYR A 36 -41.61 13.80 18.47
C TYR A 36 -41.06 14.12 17.08
N LYS A 37 -41.68 15.05 16.35
CA LYS A 37 -41.17 15.51 15.04
C LYS A 37 -39.75 16.10 15.18
N MET A 38 -39.53 16.88 16.23
CA MET A 38 -38.22 17.48 16.49
C MET A 38 -37.15 16.43 16.83
N GLU A 39 -37.49 15.41 17.64
CA GLU A 39 -36.62 14.26 17.94
C GLU A 39 -36.17 13.55 16.64
N ILE A 40 -37.11 13.30 15.72
CA ILE A 40 -36.81 12.72 14.40
C ILE A 40 -35.86 13.61 13.60
N GLN A 41 -36.14 14.92 13.52
CA GLN A 41 -35.32 15.86 12.75
C GLN A 41 -33.89 15.95 13.30
N MET A 42 -33.72 15.94 14.63
CA MET A 42 -32.39 15.89 15.25
C MET A 42 -31.67 14.58 14.92
N ALA A 43 -32.36 13.44 14.97
CA ALA A 43 -31.78 12.15 14.62
C ALA A 43 -31.31 12.10 13.15
N ILE A 44 -32.10 12.66 12.23
CA ILE A 44 -31.74 12.78 10.80
C ILE A 44 -30.48 13.65 10.64
N LYS A 45 -30.46 14.85 11.23
CA LYS A 45 -29.28 15.74 11.15
C LYS A 45 -28.01 15.06 11.69
N VAL A 46 -28.11 14.37 12.82
CA VAL A 46 -26.98 13.64 13.41
C VAL A 46 -26.55 12.46 12.51
N ALA A 47 -27.47 11.82 11.80
CA ALA A 47 -27.13 10.78 10.83
C ALA A 47 -26.44 11.37 9.58
N GLU A 48 -26.94 12.49 9.06
CA GLU A 48 -26.34 13.21 7.92
C GLU A 48 -24.94 13.72 8.24
N GLU A 49 -24.75 14.37 9.39
CA GLU A 49 -23.43 14.83 9.83
C GLU A 49 -22.43 13.68 9.96
N ARG A 50 -22.86 12.54 10.52
CA ARG A 50 -22.02 11.34 10.59
C ARG A 50 -21.67 10.82 9.20
N HIS A 51 -22.63 10.77 8.29
CA HIS A 51 -22.40 10.31 6.93
C HIS A 51 -21.40 11.22 6.19
N LEU A 52 -21.54 12.54 6.32
CA LEU A 52 -20.63 13.52 5.74
C LEU A 52 -19.20 13.36 6.29
N ARG A 53 -19.05 13.14 7.60
CA ARG A 53 -17.74 12.87 8.21
C ARG A 53 -17.10 11.62 7.64
N LEU A 54 -17.85 10.53 7.51
CA LEU A 54 -17.35 9.29 6.92
C LEU A 54 -16.87 9.49 5.47
N ILE A 55 -17.62 10.25 4.67
CA ILE A 55 -17.22 10.58 3.29
C ILE A 55 -15.92 11.38 3.28
N GLN A 56 -15.79 12.38 4.16
CA GLN A 56 -14.58 13.20 4.26
C GLN A 56 -13.37 12.38 4.71
N GLU A 57 -13.52 11.54 5.73
CA GLU A 57 -12.48 10.65 6.21
C GLU A 57 -12.02 9.68 5.11
N GLU A 58 -12.97 9.12 4.33
CA GLU A 58 -12.64 8.25 3.21
C GLU A 58 -11.86 9.00 2.11
N GLN A 59 -12.24 10.25 1.81
CA GLN A 59 -11.52 11.09 0.84
C GLN A 59 -10.09 11.37 1.31
N ILE A 60 -9.91 11.77 2.57
CA ILE A 60 -8.58 12.01 3.16
C ILE A 60 -7.75 10.74 3.11
N ALA A 61 -8.30 9.59 3.52
CA ALA A 61 -7.59 8.31 3.50
C ALA A 61 -7.15 7.91 2.09
N ARG A 62 -8.00 8.14 1.08
CA ARG A 62 -7.67 7.90 -0.34
C ARG A 62 -6.55 8.82 -0.82
N GLU A 63 -6.58 10.10 -0.46
CA GLU A 63 -5.53 11.06 -0.81
C GLU A 63 -4.20 10.73 -0.14
N GLU A 64 -4.22 10.43 1.16
CA GLU A 64 -3.03 9.99 1.91
C GLU A 64 -2.44 8.70 1.33
N HIS A 65 -3.29 7.75 0.92
CA HIS A 65 -2.82 6.54 0.26
C HIS A 65 -2.12 6.86 -1.08
N LYS A 66 -2.71 7.72 -1.91
CA LYS A 66 -2.09 8.18 -3.17
C LYS A 66 -0.77 8.91 -2.93
N ALA A 67 -0.73 9.81 -1.96
CA ALA A 67 0.48 10.55 -1.60
C ALA A 67 1.60 9.61 -1.12
N ARG A 68 1.27 8.62 -0.28
CA ARG A 68 2.21 7.59 0.17
C ARG A 68 2.74 6.76 -1.00
N ALA A 69 1.86 6.27 -1.88
CA ALA A 69 2.27 5.51 -3.06
C ALA A 69 3.17 6.33 -3.99
N GLN A 70 2.87 7.61 -4.21
CA GLN A 70 3.69 8.49 -5.02
C GLN A 70 5.06 8.76 -4.37
N LYS A 71 5.12 8.92 -3.05
CA LYS A 71 6.37 9.08 -2.31
C LYS A 71 7.23 7.82 -2.43
N LEU A 72 6.66 6.64 -2.18
CA LEU A 72 7.37 5.36 -2.32
C LEU A 72 7.94 5.17 -3.73
N ALA A 73 7.14 5.46 -4.77
CA ALA A 73 7.60 5.37 -6.15
C ALA A 73 8.77 6.33 -6.46
N ARG A 74 8.76 7.54 -5.87
CA ARG A 74 9.85 8.51 -6.00
C ARG A 74 11.10 8.06 -5.25
N ASP A 75 10.96 7.60 -4.02
CA ASP A 75 12.07 7.12 -3.19
C ASP A 75 12.74 5.91 -3.87
N GLU A 76 11.95 4.98 -4.40
CA GLU A 76 12.42 3.82 -5.16
C GLU A 76 13.14 4.24 -6.45
N ALA A 77 12.54 5.14 -7.23
CA ALA A 77 13.20 5.67 -8.42
C ALA A 77 14.52 6.39 -8.09
N GLY A 78 14.56 7.13 -6.98
CA GLY A 78 15.76 7.78 -6.46
C GLY A 78 16.88 6.79 -6.14
N TYR A 79 16.56 5.64 -5.53
CA TYR A 79 17.52 4.57 -5.25
C TYR A 79 18.19 4.05 -6.54
N TYR A 80 17.43 3.88 -7.61
CA TYR A 80 17.95 3.44 -8.91
C TYR A 80 18.57 4.57 -9.77
N GLY A 81 18.58 5.81 -9.25
CA GLY A 81 19.07 6.99 -9.96
C GLY A 81 18.24 7.32 -11.20
N THR A 82 16.93 7.08 -11.15
CA THR A 82 16.01 7.26 -12.28
C THR A 82 14.75 8.00 -11.85
N THR A 83 13.81 8.19 -12.78
CA THR A 83 12.48 8.74 -12.46
C THR A 83 11.44 7.62 -12.42
N PRO A 84 10.31 7.80 -11.69
CA PRO A 84 9.27 6.75 -11.61
C PRO A 84 8.79 6.25 -12.97
N HIS A 85 8.77 7.14 -13.97
CA HIS A 85 8.38 6.80 -15.35
C HIS A 85 9.35 5.82 -16.05
N TYR A 86 10.64 5.84 -15.69
CA TYR A 86 11.66 4.96 -16.29
C TYR A 86 12.11 3.83 -15.35
N LEU A 87 11.51 3.72 -14.16
CA LEU A 87 11.90 2.76 -13.12
C LEU A 87 11.91 1.32 -13.64
N ASP A 88 10.83 0.87 -14.27
CA ASP A 88 10.73 -0.52 -14.76
C ASP A 88 11.78 -0.83 -15.84
N LYS A 89 12.02 0.13 -16.74
CA LYS A 89 13.08 -0.01 -17.75
C LYS A 89 14.46 -0.09 -17.09
N ARG A 90 14.70 0.73 -16.06
CA ARG A 90 15.96 0.74 -15.32
C ARG A 90 16.18 -0.56 -14.56
N ARG A 91 15.15 -1.11 -13.91
CA ARG A 91 15.21 -2.42 -13.25
C ARG A 91 15.57 -3.52 -14.25
N LYS A 92 14.80 -3.61 -15.33
CA LYS A 92 15.02 -4.63 -16.37
C LYS A 92 16.44 -4.57 -16.93
N LEU A 93 16.95 -3.38 -17.23
CA LEU A 93 18.33 -3.22 -17.72
C LEU A 93 19.37 -3.69 -16.69
N THR A 94 19.13 -3.42 -15.40
CA THR A 94 20.01 -3.86 -14.31
C THR A 94 20.00 -5.38 -14.18
N ASP A 95 18.81 -5.98 -14.26
CA ASP A 95 18.61 -7.44 -14.19
C ASP A 95 19.23 -8.15 -15.40
N ASP A 96 19.01 -7.63 -16.60
CA ASP A 96 19.59 -8.14 -17.84
C ASP A 96 21.12 -8.08 -17.76
N SER A 97 21.68 -6.94 -17.34
CA SER A 97 23.13 -6.78 -17.18
C SER A 97 23.71 -7.76 -16.15
N THR A 98 23.05 -7.92 -15.01
CA THR A 98 23.47 -8.85 -13.96
C THR A 98 23.42 -10.31 -14.45
N THR A 99 22.34 -10.67 -15.14
CA THR A 99 22.13 -12.00 -15.70
C THR A 99 23.17 -12.33 -16.76
N LEU A 100 23.42 -11.41 -17.70
CA LEU A 100 24.44 -11.57 -18.74
C LEU A 100 25.84 -11.73 -18.14
N ASN A 101 26.19 -10.89 -17.16
CA ASN A 101 27.48 -10.99 -16.48
C ASN A 101 27.65 -12.33 -15.76
N LYS A 102 26.60 -12.82 -15.09
CA LYS A 102 26.62 -14.13 -14.43
C LYS A 102 26.82 -15.26 -15.43
N ILE A 103 26.06 -15.26 -16.53
CA ILE A 103 26.18 -16.28 -17.59
C ILE A 103 27.59 -16.27 -18.18
N TYR A 104 28.13 -15.08 -18.45
CA TYR A 104 29.49 -14.93 -18.98
C TYR A 104 30.52 -15.47 -17.99
N HIS A 105 30.44 -15.06 -16.72
CA HIS A 105 31.35 -15.51 -15.68
C HIS A 105 31.32 -17.03 -15.50
N ASP A 106 30.12 -17.63 -15.48
CA ASP A 106 29.95 -19.08 -15.32
C ASP A 106 30.48 -19.85 -16.54
N SER A 107 30.27 -19.31 -17.74
CA SER A 107 30.75 -19.92 -18.98
C SER A 107 32.27 -19.86 -19.08
N MET A 108 32.86 -18.69 -18.83
CA MET A 108 34.31 -18.51 -18.82
C MET A 108 34.99 -19.32 -17.72
N SER A 109 34.38 -19.40 -16.54
CA SER A 109 34.89 -20.22 -15.44
C SER A 109 34.89 -21.71 -15.80
N ARG A 110 33.83 -22.22 -16.42
CA ARG A 110 33.78 -23.60 -16.93
C ARG A 110 34.82 -23.86 -18.01
N TYR A 111 34.94 -22.94 -18.97
CA TYR A 111 35.93 -23.04 -20.04
C TYR A 111 37.36 -23.08 -19.48
N ARG A 112 37.69 -22.15 -18.58
CA ARG A 112 39.01 -22.09 -17.92
C ARG A 112 39.31 -23.37 -17.13
N LYS A 113 38.35 -23.89 -16.36
CA LYS A 113 38.52 -25.16 -15.63
C LYS A 113 38.82 -26.32 -16.58
N ARG A 114 38.13 -26.39 -17.73
CA ARG A 114 38.38 -27.42 -18.75
C ARG A 114 39.77 -27.28 -19.39
N LEU A 115 40.21 -26.07 -19.70
CA LEU A 115 41.56 -25.83 -20.23
C LEU A 115 42.64 -26.28 -19.25
N LEU A 116 42.52 -25.91 -17.97
CA LEU A 116 43.48 -26.30 -16.94
C LEU A 116 43.51 -27.83 -16.76
N TYR A 117 42.35 -28.48 -16.71
CA TYR A 117 42.27 -29.93 -16.64
C TYR A 117 42.95 -30.63 -17.83
N ASN A 118 42.72 -30.13 -19.05
CA ASN A 118 43.34 -30.68 -20.26
C ASN A 118 44.84 -30.44 -20.31
N GLN A 119 45.32 -29.29 -19.81
CA GLN A 119 46.75 -29.02 -19.71
C GLN A 119 47.42 -29.94 -18.68
N ASP A 120 46.77 -30.18 -17.54
CA ASP A 120 47.24 -31.11 -16.51
C ASP A 120 47.24 -32.56 -17.01
N SER A 121 46.25 -32.97 -17.79
CA SER A 121 46.22 -34.31 -18.38
C SER A 121 47.31 -34.50 -19.43
N LEU A 122 47.48 -33.54 -20.35
CA LEU A 122 48.55 -33.57 -21.36
C LEU A 122 49.94 -33.60 -20.72
N THR A 123 50.17 -32.81 -19.67
CA THR A 123 51.46 -32.82 -18.96
C THR A 123 51.70 -34.13 -18.21
N LYS A 124 50.66 -34.76 -17.65
CA LYS A 124 50.76 -36.10 -17.04
C LYS A 124 51.09 -37.17 -18.07
N GLU A 125 50.37 -37.22 -19.20
CA GLU A 125 50.64 -38.17 -20.28
C GLU A 125 52.05 -38.01 -20.84
N HIS A 126 52.50 -36.77 -21.08
CA HIS A 126 53.86 -36.52 -21.55
C HIS A 126 54.94 -36.98 -20.54
N ARG A 127 54.71 -36.77 -19.24
CA ARG A 127 55.61 -37.27 -18.18
C ARG A 127 55.64 -38.81 -18.16
N LYS A 128 54.50 -39.46 -18.35
CA LYS A 128 54.37 -40.92 -18.39
C LYS A 128 55.12 -41.51 -19.58
N LEU A 129 54.88 -41.00 -20.78
CA LEU A 129 55.59 -41.41 -22.01
C LEU A 129 57.12 -41.23 -21.87
N LYS A 130 57.56 -40.12 -21.29
CA LYS A 130 59.00 -39.88 -21.05
C LYS A 130 59.61 -40.88 -20.08
N ALA A 131 58.85 -41.37 -19.09
CA ALA A 131 59.29 -42.43 -18.18
C ALA A 131 59.36 -43.78 -18.90
N GLU A 132 58.32 -44.16 -19.66
CA GLU A 132 58.29 -45.40 -20.44
C GLU A 132 59.43 -45.47 -21.47
N MET A 133 59.72 -44.38 -22.18
CA MET A 133 60.87 -44.34 -23.10
C MET A 133 62.19 -44.55 -22.38
N LYS A 134 62.39 -44.00 -21.18
CA LYS A 134 63.62 -44.20 -20.41
C LYS A 134 63.81 -45.66 -20.01
N GLU A 135 62.74 -46.32 -19.59
CA GLU A 135 62.77 -47.75 -19.25
C GLU A 135 63.05 -48.63 -20.48
N PHE A 136 62.61 -48.22 -21.68
CA PHE A 136 62.84 -48.99 -22.91
C PHE A 136 64.29 -48.89 -23.45
N PHE A 137 65.00 -47.80 -23.15
CA PHE A 137 66.38 -47.59 -23.58
C PHE A 137 67.43 -48.00 -22.52
N LEU A 138 67.00 -48.66 -21.44
CA LEU A 138 67.82 -49.28 -20.39
C LEU A 138 67.81 -50.81 -20.55
#